data_AF-A0A7V5YTE4-F1
#
_entry.id   AF-A0A7V5YTE4-F1
#
_cell.length_a   1.000
_cell.length_b   1.000
_cell.length_c   1.000
_cell.angle_alpha   90.00
_cell.angle_beta   90.00
_cell.angle_gamma   90.00
#
_symmetry.space_group_name_H-M   'P 1'
#
loop_
_entity.id
_entity.type
_entity.pdbx_description
1 polymer ?
#
loop_
_entity_poly.entity_id
_entity_poly.type
_entity_poly.pdbx_seq_one_letter_code
_entity_poly.pdbx_strand_id
1 'polypeptide(L)' 'MAKHVTVKVKKTLWDRVEQCARVAGYSSAEEFLEHVLERELAKLETADSDEEILQKLRGLGYIE' A
#
# COMPACT_ATOMS: atom_id res chain seq x y z
N MET A 1 12.43 -19.69 5.24
CA MET A 1 12.67 -18.48 6.06
C MET A 1 12.36 -17.28 5.19
N ALA A 2 11.42 -16.43 5.57
CA ALA A 2 11.12 -15.22 4.81
C ALA A 2 12.36 -14.31 4.79
N LYS A 3 12.67 -13.71 3.63
CA LYS A 3 13.85 -12.86 3.46
C LYS A 3 13.41 -11.42 3.69
N HIS A 4 13.87 -10.82 4.79
CA HIS A 4 13.55 -9.43 5.10
C HIS A 4 14.52 -8.46 4.41
N VAL A 5 14.04 -7.26 4.12
CA VAL A 5 14.82 -6.16 3.54
C VAL A 5 14.80 -4.98 4.50
N THR A 6 15.95 -4.36 4.74
CA THR A 6 16.05 -3.15 5.58
C THR A 6 16.00 -1.89 4.71
N VAL A 7 15.12 -0.95 5.07
CA VAL A 7 15.02 0.36 4.42
C VAL A 7 15.33 1.45 5.43
N LYS A 8 16.13 2.45 5.03
CA LYS A 8 16.42 3.62 5.87
C LYS A 8 15.29 4.64 5.76
N VAL A 9 14.78 5.08 6.90
CA VAL A 9 13.73 6.12 7.00
C VAL A 9 14.27 7.28 7.82
N LYS A 10 13.86 8.52 7.49
CA LYS A 10 14.23 9.69 8.29
C LYS A 10 13.68 9.54 9.71
N LYS A 11 14.48 9.86 10.72
CA LYS A 11 14.08 9.76 12.13
C LYS A 11 12.78 10.51 12.43
N THR A 12 12.65 11.74 11.93
CA THR A 12 11.44 12.56 12.11
C THR A 12 10.18 11.96 11.49
N LEU A 13 10.33 11.15 10.44
CA LEU A 13 9.22 10.41 9.85
C LEU A 13 8.89 9.18 10.71
N TRP A 14 9.91 8.46 11.18
CA TRP A 14 9.73 7.32 12.09
C TRP A 14 8.99 7.71 13.38
N ASP A 15 9.36 8.82 14.01
CA ASP A 15 8.69 9.31 15.23
C ASP A 15 7.17 9.52 14.99
N ARG A 16 6.80 9.99 13.80
CA ARG A 16 5.39 10.15 13.41
C ARG A 16 4.72 8.81 13.13
N VAL A 17 5.43 7.87 12.53
CA VAL A 17 4.94 6.50 12.29
C VAL A 17 4.62 5.83 13.62
N GLU A 18 5.51 5.92 14.61
CA GLU A 18 5.29 5.35 15.95
C GLU A 18 4.07 5.96 16.65
N GLN A 19 3.92 7.28 16.55
CA GLN A 19 2.76 7.97 17.11
C GLN A 19 1.45 7.52 16.43
N CYS A 20 1.44 7.46 15.10
CA CYS A 20 0.28 7.01 14.33
C CYS A 20 -0.07 5.54 14.65
N ALA A 21 0.92 4.65 14.69
CA ALA A 21 0.74 3.23 15.01
C ALA A 21 0.08 3.05 16.38
N ARG A 22 0.58 3.77 17.40
CA ARG A 22 0.02 3.74 18.76
C ARG A 22 -1.42 4.25 18.81
N VAL A 23 -1.71 5.38 18.16
CA VAL A 23 -3.06 5.95 18.12
C VAL A 23 -4.04 5.03 17.38
N ALA A 24 -3.58 4.36 16.33
CA ALA A 24 -4.37 3.41 15.56
C ALA A 24 -4.49 2.02 16.20
N GLY A 25 -3.86 1.79 17.37
CA GLY A 25 -3.98 0.55 18.14
C GLY A 25 -3.14 -0.62 17.63
N TYR A 26 -2.11 -0.35 16.81
CA TYR A 26 -1.20 -1.38 16.33
C TYR A 26 -0.23 -1.85 17.42
N SER A 27 0.22 -3.10 17.31
CA SER A 27 1.14 -3.72 18.27
C SER A 27 2.58 -3.21 18.09
N SER A 28 2.94 -2.80 16.88
CA SER A 28 4.22 -2.17 16.57
C SER A 28 4.14 -1.19 15.40
N ALA A 29 5.14 -0.32 15.29
CA ALA A 29 5.30 0.57 14.14
C ALA A 29 5.61 -0.19 12.84
N GLU A 30 6.25 -1.35 12.94
CA GLU A 30 6.56 -2.23 11.81
C GLU A 30 5.30 -2.84 11.22
N GLU A 31 4.40 -3.36 12.07
CA GLU A 31 3.09 -3.89 11.66
C GLU A 31 2.28 -2.81 10.94
N PHE A 32 2.19 -1.61 11.52
CA PHE A 32 1.52 -0.49 10.89
C PHE A 32 2.12 -0.16 9.51
N LEU A 33 3.45 -0.14 9.39
CA LEU A 33 4.13 0.12 8.12
C LEU A 33 3.83 -0.95 7.07
N GLU A 34 3.85 -2.22 7.44
CA GLU A 34 3.54 -3.34 6.53
C GLU A 34 2.13 -3.20 5.98
N HIS A 35 1.14 -3.02 6.85
CA HIS A 35 -0.26 -2.79 6.44
C HIS A 35 -0.44 -1.58 5.54
N VAL A 36 0.25 -0.47 5.82
CA VAL A 36 0.19 0.73 4.98
C VAL A 36 0.82 0.47 3.61
N LEU A 37 1.97 -0.20 3.55
CA LEU A 37 2.63 -0.53 2.29
C LEU A 37 1.78 -1.48 1.45
N GLU A 38 1.23 -2.55 2.05
CA GLU A 38 0.32 -3.47 1.37
C GLU A 38 -0.89 -2.73 0.80
N ARG A 39 -1.50 -1.83 1.59
CA ARG A 39 -2.65 -1.05 1.13
C ARG A 39 -2.30 -0.12 -0.03
N GLU A 40 -1.16 0.57 0.01
CA GLU A 40 -0.77 1.47 -1.08
C GLU A 40 -0.36 0.68 -2.35
N LEU A 41 0.28 -0.48 -2.22
CA LEU A 41 0.56 -1.37 -3.34
C LEU A 41 -0.72 -1.87 -3.99
N ALA A 42 -1.66 -2.38 -3.19
CA ALA A 42 -2.95 -2.88 -3.68
C ALA A 42 -3.73 -1.81 -4.45
N LYS A 43 -3.68 -0.54 -4.04
CA LYS A 43 -4.31 0.56 -4.79
C LYS A 43 -3.71 0.75 -6.17
N LEU A 44 -2.38 0.67 -6.29
CA LEU A 44 -1.70 0.81 -7.57
C LEU A 44 -1.99 -0.38 -8.48
N GLU A 45 -1.92 -1.61 -7.94
CA GLU A 45 -2.22 -2.84 -8.68
C GLU A 45 -3.69 -2.91 -9.12
N THR A 46 -4.62 -2.41 -8.28
CA THR A 46 -6.04 -2.34 -8.63
C THR A 46 -6.29 -1.26 -9.68
N ALA A 47 -5.63 -0.09 -9.58
CA ALA A 47 -5.77 0.96 -10.59
C ALA A 47 -5.29 0.51 -11.97
N ASP A 48 -4.16 -0.21 -12.04
CA ASP A 48 -3.67 -0.83 -13.27
C ASP A 48 -4.68 -1.87 -13.81
N SER A 49 -5.26 -2.69 -12.93
CA SER A 49 -6.26 -3.69 -13.30
C SER A 49 -7.56 -3.09 -13.83
N ASP A 50 -8.06 -2.01 -13.19
CA ASP A 50 -9.28 -1.31 -13.60
C ASP A 50 -9.09 -0.64 -14.96
N GLU A 51 -7.93 -0.04 -15.21
CA GLU A 51 -7.58 0.53 -16.50
C GLU A 51 -7.52 -0.56 -17.60
N GLU A 52 -6.90 -1.71 -17.31
CA GLU A 52 -6.89 -2.87 -18.23
C GLU A 52 -8.31 -3.41 -18.50
N ILE A 53 -9.18 -3.48 -17.48
CA ILE A 53 -10.57 -3.92 -17.62
C ILE A 53 -11.36 -2.93 -18.48
N LEU A 54 -11.22 -1.62 -18.23
CA LEU A 54 -11.87 -0.57 -19.02
C LEU A 54 -11.41 -0.61 -20.48
N GLN A 55 -10.12 -0.87 -20.75
CA GLN A 55 -9.64 -1.05 -22.12
C GLN A 55 -10.27 -2.28 -22.80
N LYS A 56 -10.39 -3.40 -22.09
CA LYS A 56 -11.08 -4.60 -22.61
C LYS A 56 -12.56 -4.34 -22.88
N LEU A 57 -13.27 -3.66 -21.99
CA LEU A 57 -14.69 -3.33 -22.16
C LEU A 57 -14.91 -2.34 -23.33
N ARG A 58 -14.02 -1.35 -23.52
CA ARG A 58 -14.02 -0.47 -24.71
C ARG A 58 -13.82 -1.27 -26.00
N GLY A 59 -12.84 -2.17 -26.05
CA GLY A 59 -12.58 -3.01 -27.23
C GLY A 59 -13.73 -3.96 -27.58
N LEU A 60 -14.56 -4.29 -26.60
CA LEU A 60 -15.76 -5.11 -26.77
C LEU A 60 -17.04 -4.29 -27.01
N GLY A 61 -16.97 -2.95 -27.01
CA GLY A 61 -18.10 -2.05 -27.28
C GLY A 61 -19.12 -1.93 -26.14
N TYR A 62 -18.75 -2.28 -24.90
CA TYR A 62 -19.65 -2.16 -23.74
C TYR A 62 -19.66 -0.76 -23.13
N ILE A 63 -18.67 0.07 -23.44
CA ILE A 63 -18.50 1.44 -22.98
C ILE A 63 -17.88 2.29 -24.11
N GLU A 64 -18.33 3.54 -24.25
CA GLU A 64 -17.86 4.52 -25.25
C GLU A 64 -16.75 5.44 -24.68
#